data_AF-A0ABD0L6P5-F1
#
_entry.id   AF-A0ABD0L6P5-F1
#
_cell.length_a   1.000
_cell.length_b   1.000
_cell.length_c   1.000
_cell.angle_alpha   90.00
_cell.angle_beta   90.00
_cell.angle_gamma   90.00
#
_symmetry.space_group_name_H-M   'P 1'
#
loop_
_entity.id
_entity.type
_entity.pdbx_description
1 polymer ?
#
loop_
_entity_poly.entity_id
_entity_poly.type
_entity_poly.pdbx_seq_one_letter_code
_entity_poly.pdbx_strand_id
1 'polypeptide(L)'
;MADEQVTLRPTHTAHQTSPTEERRVGPPKWRSSRYALAYLLFLGLGCLSLQRTCFSLAIVCMVNHTALSTLRNPERNWTGLWAGSAWNDSYQFTNRTFQKHAYSVSDSGVDSTVTPGVDGPFVWDKETQGFLLGAMFWTFALIQIPAGYVFYYAGPRLIVGVSMAATSTFTLLIPVAAVWSPWAVFTLRAALGIGVSLCLPSMFAVWGKWAPTSERAFLISIVWSGANIANAVVFPTSALLCKYGFAGGWPSVFYVFGALGIVWSASWFLLVSDSPETHKRIDPAEREFIVANRASAHTRGDKVSVPWLKILTSLCFWGIAVAHFAYAWGQLLFLSNLPLFLYEVMKFDIKSNGVFSMLPYLALAVVILTSGFISDVIVRRQILGAFWTRRLFYAIAFVIPAAVLVAISFLDCTQAGAVVALLVIAVGTQGFALSVILSNFYDIAQRYAVSVQTVSTTIASSAGMITPIVVAELTKDRTREQWQIVFFITAGIFIAGTVVFCVFAQTTVQPWAATKLPQKDVDDEHVALNHLPVNGSETPKET
;
A
#
# COMPACT_ATOMS: atom_id res chain seq x y z
N MET A 1 -28.83 78.90 20.70
CA MET A 1 -28.14 79.70 19.67
C MET A 1 -27.03 78.79 19.17
N ALA A 2 -27.23 78.12 18.03
CA ALA A 2 -27.07 78.68 16.67
C ALA A 2 -25.57 78.91 16.40
N ASP A 3 -24.91 78.31 15.39
CA ASP A 3 -25.32 77.36 14.33
C ASP A 3 -24.25 76.23 14.23
N GLU A 4 -24.14 75.31 13.25
CA GLU A 4 -24.67 75.17 11.88
C GLU A 4 -24.75 73.67 11.49
N GLN A 5 -25.33 73.35 10.33
CA GLN A 5 -25.19 72.03 9.67
C GLN A 5 -24.67 72.18 8.23
N VAL A 6 -23.39 71.91 8.00
CA VAL A 6 -22.82 71.79 6.65
C VAL A 6 -23.16 70.42 6.08
N THR A 7 -23.96 70.41 5.01
CA THR A 7 -24.33 69.19 4.27
C THR A 7 -23.32 68.92 3.13
N LEU A 8 -22.55 67.84 3.24
CA LEU A 8 -21.72 67.35 2.14
C LEU A 8 -22.30 66.05 1.57
N ARG A 9 -22.61 66.07 0.27
CA ARG A 9 -23.06 64.89 -0.49
C ARG A 9 -21.91 63.90 -0.64
N PRO A 10 -22.14 62.57 -0.52
CA PRO A 10 -21.14 61.60 -0.94
C PRO A 10 -21.04 61.58 -2.47
N THR A 11 -19.86 61.89 -2.99
CA THR A 11 -19.51 61.60 -4.38
C THR A 11 -19.39 60.10 -4.56
N HIS A 12 -20.11 59.54 -5.53
CA HIS A 12 -19.93 58.15 -5.94
C HIS A 12 -18.56 57.98 -6.63
N THR A 13 -17.53 57.68 -5.84
CA THR A 13 -16.32 57.06 -6.37
C THR A 13 -16.65 55.63 -6.76
N ALA A 14 -16.71 55.37 -8.07
CA ALA A 14 -16.85 54.02 -8.58
C ALA A 14 -15.62 53.21 -8.14
N HIS A 15 -15.81 52.30 -7.19
CA HIS A 15 -14.86 51.21 -7.00
C HIS A 15 -14.79 50.43 -8.32
N GLN A 16 -13.68 50.58 -9.03
CA GLN A 16 -13.28 49.59 -10.02
C GLN A 16 -13.11 48.28 -9.27
N THR A 17 -14.14 47.43 -9.34
CA THR A 17 -14.00 46.04 -8.98
C THR A 17 -12.92 45.47 -9.88
N SER A 18 -11.84 44.97 -9.27
CA SER A 18 -10.93 44.07 -9.95
C SER A 18 -11.77 42.97 -10.62
N PRO A 19 -11.41 42.51 -11.84
CA PRO A 19 -12.16 41.46 -12.49
C PRO A 19 -12.20 40.28 -11.52
N THR A 20 -13.40 39.98 -11.06
CA THR A 20 -13.66 38.87 -10.14
C THR A 20 -12.95 37.65 -10.67
N GLU A 21 -12.22 36.96 -9.79
CA GLU A 21 -11.54 35.71 -10.08
C GLU A 21 -12.60 34.68 -10.48
N GLU A 22 -12.99 34.69 -11.75
CA GLU A 22 -13.93 33.73 -12.32
C GLU A 22 -13.30 32.37 -12.10
N ARG A 23 -13.84 31.68 -11.10
CA ARG A 23 -13.44 30.34 -10.70
C ARG A 23 -13.88 29.39 -11.80
N ARG A 24 -13.16 29.43 -12.94
CA ARG A 24 -13.53 28.83 -14.23
C ARG A 24 -14.11 27.45 -13.97
N VAL A 25 -15.43 27.35 -14.13
CA VAL A 25 -16.15 26.14 -13.72
C VAL A 25 -15.72 25.04 -14.67
N GLY A 26 -14.86 24.14 -14.17
CA GLY A 26 -14.34 23.03 -14.96
C GLY A 26 -15.50 22.18 -15.51
N PRO A 27 -15.30 21.51 -16.66
CA PRO A 27 -16.37 20.79 -17.34
C PRO A 27 -17.05 19.75 -16.43
N PRO A 28 -18.34 19.46 -16.65
CA PRO A 28 -19.14 18.66 -15.74
C PRO A 28 -18.52 17.29 -15.50
N LYS A 29 -18.39 16.91 -14.21
CA LYS A 29 -17.57 15.79 -13.72
C LYS A 29 -17.79 14.46 -14.45
N TRP A 30 -19.00 14.20 -14.93
CA TRP A 30 -19.37 12.95 -15.63
C TRP A 30 -18.82 12.82 -17.07
N ARG A 31 -18.39 13.92 -17.70
CA ARG A 31 -17.68 13.91 -19.00
C ARG A 31 -16.16 14.13 -18.87
N SER A 32 -15.66 14.27 -17.65
CA SER A 32 -14.30 14.77 -17.39
C SER A 32 -13.25 13.65 -17.51
N SER A 33 -12.34 13.80 -18.46
CA SER A 33 -11.22 12.91 -18.75
C SER A 33 -10.34 12.65 -17.52
N ARG A 34 -10.14 13.65 -16.64
CA ARG A 34 -9.35 13.47 -15.40
C ARG A 34 -10.04 12.55 -14.39
N TYR A 35 -11.38 12.51 -14.36
CA TYR A 35 -12.14 11.57 -13.55
C TYR A 35 -12.15 10.17 -14.19
N ALA A 36 -12.28 10.06 -15.51
CA ALA A 36 -12.12 8.78 -16.22
C ALA A 36 -10.73 8.16 -15.97
N LEU A 37 -9.68 8.97 -15.99
CA LEU A 37 -8.32 8.58 -15.61
C LEU A 37 -8.22 8.14 -14.14
N ALA A 38 -8.94 8.80 -13.23
CA ALA A 38 -8.98 8.41 -11.82
C ALA A 38 -9.63 7.03 -11.62
N TYR A 39 -10.73 6.75 -12.31
CA TYR A 39 -11.38 5.44 -12.29
C TYR A 39 -10.52 4.35 -12.94
N LEU A 40 -9.81 4.66 -14.04
CA LEU A 40 -8.88 3.72 -14.64
C LEU A 40 -7.70 3.41 -13.70
N LEU A 41 -7.12 4.42 -13.04
CA LEU A 41 -6.07 4.23 -12.04
C LEU A 41 -6.56 3.52 -10.77
N PHE A 42 -7.81 3.75 -10.33
CA PHE A 42 -8.48 2.96 -9.29
C PHE A 42 -8.52 1.48 -9.64
N LEU A 43 -8.96 1.13 -10.85
CA LEU A 43 -8.97 -0.25 -11.33
C LEU A 43 -7.56 -0.83 -11.44
N GLY A 44 -6.58 -0.02 -11.85
CA GLY A 44 -5.18 -0.42 -11.97
C GLY A 44 -4.55 -0.75 -10.62
N LEU A 45 -4.70 0.15 -9.64
CA LEU A 45 -4.23 -0.09 -8.28
C LEU A 45 -4.97 -1.29 -7.65
N GLY A 46 -6.26 -1.47 -7.97
CA GLY A 46 -7.02 -2.65 -7.61
C GLY A 46 -6.38 -3.94 -8.16
N CYS A 47 -6.12 -4.01 -9.47
CA CYS A 47 -5.46 -5.16 -10.11
C CYS A 47 -4.09 -5.46 -9.49
N LEU A 48 -3.29 -4.43 -9.22
CA LEU A 48 -1.97 -4.57 -8.60
C LEU A 48 -2.06 -5.18 -7.18
N SER A 49 -3.05 -4.73 -6.39
CA SER A 49 -3.32 -5.27 -5.06
C SER A 49 -3.85 -6.71 -5.10
N LEU A 50 -4.71 -7.05 -6.06
CA LEU A 50 -5.17 -8.44 -6.26
C LEU A 50 -3.97 -9.38 -6.52
N GLN A 51 -3.10 -9.04 -7.47
CA GLN A 51 -1.92 -9.85 -7.82
C GLN A 51 -0.90 -9.96 -6.65
N ARG A 52 -0.73 -8.87 -5.89
CA ARG A 52 0.10 -8.86 -4.69
C ARG A 52 -0.43 -9.80 -3.60
N THR A 53 -1.73 -9.70 -3.26
CA THR A 53 -2.32 -10.34 -2.08
C THR A 53 -2.85 -11.75 -2.34
N CYS A 54 -3.18 -12.12 -3.58
CA CYS A 54 -3.80 -13.42 -3.89
C CYS A 54 -3.02 -14.66 -3.41
N PHE A 55 -1.69 -14.55 -3.35
CA PHE A 55 -0.82 -15.65 -2.92
C PHE A 55 -1.03 -16.04 -1.44
N SER A 56 -1.41 -15.09 -0.58
CA SER A 56 -1.64 -15.32 0.86
C SER A 56 -2.74 -16.34 1.15
N LEU A 57 -3.77 -16.40 0.29
CA LEU A 57 -4.82 -17.42 0.40
C LEU A 57 -4.57 -18.60 -0.55
N ALA A 58 -4.04 -18.35 -1.75
CA ALA A 58 -3.72 -19.44 -2.68
C ALA A 58 -2.73 -20.45 -2.10
N ILE A 59 -1.73 -20.02 -1.30
CA ILE A 59 -0.76 -20.93 -0.68
C ILE A 59 -1.42 -21.96 0.24
N VAL A 60 -2.52 -21.59 0.92
CA VAL A 60 -3.30 -22.52 1.76
C VAL A 60 -3.92 -23.64 0.92
N CYS A 61 -4.34 -23.33 -0.32
CA CYS A 61 -4.89 -24.28 -1.29
C CYS A 61 -3.81 -25.07 -2.06
N MET A 62 -2.57 -24.58 -2.08
CA MET A 62 -1.44 -25.15 -2.82
C MET A 62 -0.68 -26.21 -1.98
N VAL A 63 -0.64 -26.03 -0.67
CA VAL A 63 0.11 -26.87 0.25
C VAL A 63 -0.70 -28.10 0.69
N ASN A 64 -0.03 -29.25 0.78
CA ASN A 64 -0.57 -30.46 1.38
C ASN A 64 -0.38 -30.43 2.91
N HIS A 65 -1.41 -30.01 3.65
CA HIS A 65 -1.27 -29.83 5.10
C HIS A 65 -1.20 -31.17 5.85
N THR A 66 -1.88 -32.21 5.35
CA THR A 66 -1.88 -33.56 5.95
C THR A 66 -0.52 -34.26 5.77
N ALA A 67 0.07 -34.27 4.57
CA ALA A 67 1.37 -34.91 4.36
C ALA A 67 2.47 -34.30 5.25
N LEU A 68 2.42 -32.98 5.48
CA LEU A 68 3.34 -32.27 6.36
C LEU A 68 3.17 -32.62 7.85
N SER A 69 1.97 -33.03 8.30
CA SER A 69 1.79 -33.53 9.68
C SER A 69 2.23 -34.99 9.83
N THR A 70 2.09 -35.80 8.77
CA THR A 70 2.55 -37.20 8.73
C THR A 70 4.09 -37.29 8.71
N LEU A 71 4.76 -36.54 7.84
CA LEU A 71 6.23 -36.54 7.72
C LEU A 71 6.93 -36.09 9.01
N ARG A 72 6.23 -35.36 9.89
CA ARG A 72 6.75 -34.85 11.16
C ARG A 72 6.59 -35.81 12.35
N ASN A 73 5.86 -36.92 12.19
CA ASN A 73 5.61 -37.92 13.24
C ASN A 73 6.05 -39.33 12.78
N PRO A 74 7.37 -39.58 12.65
CA PRO A 74 7.89 -40.89 12.25
C PRO A 74 7.69 -42.00 13.31
N GLU A 75 7.19 -41.69 14.51
CA GLU A 75 7.06 -42.69 15.57
C GLU A 75 5.70 -43.41 15.66
N ARG A 76 4.67 -42.97 14.91
CA ARG A 76 3.30 -43.52 15.11
C ARG A 76 2.85 -44.65 14.17
N ASN A 77 3.50 -44.88 13.04
CA ASN A 77 3.09 -45.93 12.07
C ASN A 77 4.24 -46.82 11.52
N TRP A 78 5.50 -46.56 11.85
CA TRP A 78 6.64 -47.23 11.19
C TRP A 78 7.09 -48.55 11.83
N THR A 79 6.42 -49.01 12.89
CA THR A 79 6.70 -50.30 13.55
C THR A 79 6.24 -51.53 12.74
N GLY A 80 5.48 -51.34 11.65
CA GLY A 80 4.94 -52.44 10.84
C GLY A 80 5.72 -52.82 9.57
N LEU A 81 6.70 -52.02 9.12
CA LEU A 81 7.23 -52.12 7.75
C LEU A 81 8.76 -52.21 7.60
N TRP A 82 9.52 -52.24 8.70
CA TRP A 82 11.00 -52.35 8.66
C TRP A 82 11.54 -53.66 9.24
N ALA A 83 10.94 -54.78 8.82
CA ALA A 83 11.58 -56.09 8.88
C ALA A 83 12.35 -56.38 7.57
N GLY A 84 13.27 -55.49 7.18
CA GLY A 84 14.02 -55.65 5.94
C GLY A 84 14.94 -54.48 5.55
N SER A 85 16.25 -54.73 5.61
CA SER A 85 17.35 -54.08 4.86
C SER A 85 17.57 -52.56 4.93
N ALA A 86 18.75 -52.22 5.49
CA ALA A 86 19.73 -51.26 4.97
C ALA A 86 19.45 -49.75 5.05
N TRP A 87 20.03 -49.14 6.09
CA TRP A 87 20.40 -47.72 6.12
C TRP A 87 21.59 -47.46 5.19
N ASN A 88 21.33 -47.01 3.96
CA ASN A 88 22.22 -46.13 3.19
C ASN A 88 21.51 -45.70 1.90
N ASP A 89 21.06 -44.44 1.83
CA ASP A 89 21.47 -43.57 0.71
C ASP A 89 21.06 -42.12 0.92
N SER A 90 21.82 -41.23 0.29
CA SER A 90 21.91 -39.81 0.63
C SER A 90 21.07 -38.89 -0.28
N TYR A 91 20.44 -37.87 0.34
CA TYR A 91 20.17 -36.54 -0.23
C TYR A 91 19.61 -36.38 -1.67
N GLN A 92 18.88 -37.34 -2.24
CA GLN A 92 18.16 -37.18 -3.52
C GLN A 92 16.68 -37.60 -3.47
N PHE A 93 15.93 -37.07 -2.51
CA PHE A 93 14.47 -37.24 -2.46
C PHE A 93 13.76 -36.35 -3.50
N THR A 94 13.89 -36.72 -4.77
CA THR A 94 13.22 -36.03 -5.88
C THR A 94 11.72 -36.34 -5.92
N ASN A 95 10.96 -35.36 -6.40
CA ASN A 95 9.48 -35.34 -6.43
C ASN A 95 8.83 -36.57 -7.11
N ARG A 96 9.58 -37.34 -7.91
CA ARG A 96 9.10 -38.54 -8.62
C ARG A 96 8.95 -39.79 -7.74
N THR A 97 9.74 -39.94 -6.69
CA THR A 97 9.75 -41.17 -5.87
C THR A 97 8.52 -41.22 -4.93
N PHE A 98 8.10 -40.06 -4.41
CA PHE A 98 6.91 -39.95 -3.56
C PHE A 98 5.61 -40.14 -4.35
N GLN A 99 5.55 -39.64 -5.58
CA GLN A 99 4.38 -39.78 -6.46
C GLN A 99 4.07 -41.25 -6.81
N LYS A 100 5.10 -42.12 -6.84
CA LYS A 100 4.92 -43.58 -6.96
C LYS A 100 4.48 -44.24 -5.65
N HIS A 101 5.02 -43.83 -4.50
CA HIS A 101 4.64 -44.42 -3.20
C HIS A 101 3.24 -44.01 -2.74
N ALA A 102 2.78 -42.80 -3.06
CA ALA A 102 1.40 -42.39 -2.78
C ALA A 102 0.35 -43.24 -3.53
N TYR A 103 0.72 -43.86 -4.64
CA TYR A 103 -0.12 -44.80 -5.39
C TYR A 103 -0.05 -46.25 -4.87
N SER A 104 1.01 -46.64 -4.14
CA SER A 104 1.20 -48.02 -3.66
C SER A 104 0.66 -48.29 -2.25
N VAL A 105 0.11 -47.28 -1.57
CA VAL A 105 -0.55 -47.42 -0.25
C VAL A 105 -2.03 -47.86 -0.38
N SER A 106 -2.47 -48.24 -1.59
CA SER A 106 -3.83 -48.70 -1.86
C SER A 106 -4.11 -50.18 -1.49
N ASP A 107 -3.13 -50.93 -0.98
CA ASP A 107 -3.22 -52.40 -0.85
C ASP A 107 -3.13 -52.91 0.61
N SER A 108 -3.36 -52.03 1.59
CA SER A 108 -3.56 -52.42 2.99
C SER A 108 -4.94 -51.93 3.45
N GLY A 109 -5.86 -52.87 3.67
CA GLY A 109 -7.30 -52.64 3.90
C GLY A 109 -7.68 -51.93 5.21
N VAL A 110 -7.21 -50.69 5.38
CA VAL A 110 -7.82 -49.70 6.27
C VAL A 110 -8.63 -48.77 5.38
N ASP A 111 -9.94 -48.70 5.61
CA ASP A 111 -10.87 -47.83 4.86
C ASP A 111 -10.73 -46.37 5.32
N SER A 112 -9.51 -45.83 5.17
CA SER A 112 -9.27 -44.40 5.24
C SER A 112 -9.81 -43.80 3.95
N THR A 113 -11.03 -43.30 4.05
CA THR A 113 -11.66 -42.44 3.03
C THR A 113 -10.81 -41.19 2.82
N VAL A 114 -9.80 -41.29 1.95
CA VAL A 114 -9.02 -40.17 1.43
C VAL A 114 -9.98 -39.31 0.65
N THR A 115 -10.54 -38.30 1.31
CA THR A 115 -11.51 -37.38 0.72
C THR A 115 -10.84 -36.62 -0.43
N PRO A 116 -11.23 -36.85 -1.69
CA PRO A 116 -10.55 -36.22 -2.81
C PRO A 116 -10.88 -34.72 -2.83
N GLY A 117 -9.88 -33.86 -2.63
CA GLY A 117 -10.00 -32.41 -2.86
C GLY A 117 -10.00 -31.48 -1.65
N VAL A 118 -9.42 -31.87 -0.50
CA VAL A 118 -9.23 -30.95 0.65
C VAL A 118 -7.85 -30.27 0.66
N ASP A 119 -6.78 -31.01 0.35
CA ASP A 119 -5.39 -30.56 0.45
C ASP A 119 -4.73 -30.32 -0.93
N GLY A 120 -3.73 -29.43 -0.97
CA GLY A 120 -3.00 -29.08 -2.18
C GLY A 120 -1.96 -30.12 -2.63
N PRO A 121 -1.41 -29.97 -3.85
CA PRO A 121 -0.46 -30.94 -4.42
C PRO A 121 0.99 -30.81 -3.91
N PHE A 122 1.36 -29.72 -3.22
CA PHE A 122 2.75 -29.43 -2.89
C PHE A 122 3.09 -29.66 -1.42
N VAL A 123 4.15 -30.44 -1.15
CA VAL A 123 4.71 -30.62 0.19
C VAL A 123 5.76 -29.53 0.44
N TRP A 124 5.31 -28.29 0.67
CA TRP A 124 6.18 -27.18 1.06
C TRP A 124 6.14 -26.98 2.57
N ASP A 125 7.28 -27.12 3.22
CA ASP A 125 7.44 -26.88 4.65
C ASP A 125 7.20 -25.41 5.01
N LYS A 126 7.12 -25.11 6.31
CA LYS A 126 6.81 -23.77 6.80
C LYS A 126 7.86 -22.73 6.37
N GLU A 127 9.15 -23.05 6.40
CA GLU A 127 10.23 -22.13 6.06
C GLU A 127 10.13 -21.71 4.59
N THR A 128 9.94 -22.69 3.69
CA THR A 128 9.65 -22.42 2.27
C THR A 128 8.43 -21.51 2.11
N GLN A 129 7.32 -21.78 2.79
CA GLN A 129 6.12 -20.94 2.71
C GLN A 129 6.40 -19.49 3.13
N GLY A 130 7.16 -19.29 4.22
CA GLY A 130 7.59 -17.98 4.70
C GLY A 130 8.42 -17.21 3.67
N PHE A 131 9.42 -17.86 3.06
CA PHE A 131 10.22 -17.25 1.99
C PHE A 131 9.38 -16.88 0.76
N LEU A 132 8.43 -17.72 0.34
CA LEU A 132 7.56 -17.44 -0.80
C LEU A 132 6.60 -16.26 -0.55
N LEU A 133 6.04 -16.16 0.66
CA LEU A 133 5.20 -15.03 1.08
C LEU A 133 6.00 -13.72 1.13
N GLY A 134 7.23 -13.77 1.66
CA GLY A 134 8.12 -12.60 1.77
C GLY A 134 8.80 -12.16 0.46
N ALA A 135 8.88 -13.04 -0.56
CA ALA A 135 9.71 -12.88 -1.77
C ALA A 135 9.59 -11.52 -2.49
N MET A 136 8.37 -10.98 -2.63
CA MET A 136 8.15 -9.68 -3.29
C MET A 136 8.86 -8.52 -2.59
N PHE A 137 8.94 -8.56 -1.26
CA PHE A 137 9.38 -7.43 -0.45
C PHE A 137 10.89 -7.18 -0.52
N TRP A 138 11.69 -8.24 -0.73
CA TRP A 138 13.14 -8.16 -0.96
C TRP A 138 13.46 -7.20 -2.10
N THR A 139 12.90 -7.47 -3.27
CA THR A 139 13.03 -6.64 -4.47
C THR A 139 12.31 -5.30 -4.37
N PHE A 140 11.16 -5.25 -3.68
CA PHE A 140 10.42 -4.01 -3.50
C PHE A 140 11.26 -2.97 -2.73
N ALA A 141 11.86 -3.36 -1.60
CA ALA A 141 12.71 -2.50 -0.79
C ALA A 141 13.91 -1.97 -1.59
N LEU A 142 14.61 -2.85 -2.32
CA LEU A 142 15.79 -2.50 -3.11
C LEU A 142 15.48 -1.54 -4.27
N ILE A 143 14.33 -1.72 -4.94
CA ILE A 143 13.97 -0.93 -6.11
C ILE A 143 13.23 0.37 -5.74
N GLN A 144 12.60 0.47 -4.56
CA GLN A 144 11.77 1.61 -4.20
C GLN A 144 12.49 2.97 -4.25
N ILE A 145 13.79 3.00 -3.92
CA ILE A 145 14.65 4.20 -3.98
C ILE A 145 15.06 4.53 -5.43
N PRO A 146 15.75 3.64 -6.20
CA PRO A 146 16.18 3.94 -7.57
C PRO A 146 15.02 4.10 -8.56
N ALA A 147 13.83 3.56 -8.27
CA ALA A 147 12.61 3.75 -9.06
C ALA A 147 12.33 5.23 -9.38
N GLY A 148 12.59 6.13 -8.42
CA GLY A 148 12.46 7.58 -8.60
C GLY A 148 13.26 8.14 -9.78
N TYR A 149 14.44 7.59 -10.05
CA TYR A 149 15.29 7.96 -11.18
C TYR A 149 14.73 7.44 -12.51
N VAL A 150 14.19 6.21 -12.53
CA VAL A 150 13.59 5.59 -13.73
C VAL A 150 12.41 6.42 -14.25
N PHE A 151 11.58 6.97 -13.36
CA PHE A 151 10.44 7.83 -13.74
C PHE A 151 10.84 9.12 -14.46
N TYR A 152 12.02 9.66 -14.16
CA TYR A 152 12.50 10.92 -14.75
C TYR A 152 12.75 10.79 -16.26
N TYR A 153 13.19 9.62 -16.73
CA TYR A 153 13.57 9.39 -18.13
C TYR A 153 12.46 8.73 -18.96
N ALA A 154 11.88 7.63 -18.50
CA ALA A 154 10.96 6.82 -19.32
C ALA A 154 9.49 7.27 -19.26
N GLY A 155 9.13 8.18 -18.35
CA GLY A 155 7.78 8.77 -18.25
C GLY A 155 6.73 7.86 -17.62
N PRO A 156 5.71 8.42 -16.96
CA PRO A 156 4.79 7.64 -16.12
C PRO A 156 3.88 6.72 -16.93
N ARG A 157 3.45 7.09 -18.15
CA ARG A 157 2.55 6.24 -18.96
C ARG A 157 3.21 4.92 -19.34
N LEU A 158 4.43 4.96 -19.89
CA LEU A 158 5.14 3.77 -20.31
C LEU A 158 5.39 2.85 -19.11
N ILE A 159 5.88 3.41 -18.00
CA ILE A 159 6.27 2.63 -16.83
C ILE A 159 5.04 2.00 -16.16
N VAL A 160 3.92 2.70 -15.97
CA VAL A 160 2.68 2.10 -15.43
C VAL A 160 2.22 0.91 -16.29
N GLY A 161 2.16 1.09 -17.62
CA GLY A 161 1.68 0.04 -18.52
C GLY A 161 2.61 -1.18 -18.57
N VAL A 162 3.91 -0.97 -18.78
CA VAL A 162 4.90 -2.06 -18.87
C VAL A 162 5.04 -2.78 -17.53
N SER A 163 5.13 -2.06 -16.41
CA SER A 163 5.24 -2.69 -15.08
C SER A 163 3.99 -3.51 -14.74
N MET A 164 2.78 -3.03 -15.06
CA MET A 164 1.56 -3.82 -14.90
C MET A 164 1.57 -5.05 -15.79
N ALA A 165 1.93 -4.92 -17.07
CA ALA A 165 1.98 -6.04 -18.01
C ALA A 165 2.96 -7.12 -17.51
N ALA A 166 4.18 -6.73 -17.15
CA ALA A 166 5.19 -7.64 -16.61
C ALA A 166 4.71 -8.32 -15.31
N THR A 167 4.18 -7.56 -14.35
CA THR A 167 3.65 -8.09 -13.08
C THR A 167 2.51 -9.10 -13.34
N SER A 168 1.64 -8.78 -14.30
CA SER A 168 0.55 -9.65 -14.71
C SER A 168 1.06 -10.94 -15.39
N THR A 169 2.04 -10.84 -16.28
CA THR A 169 2.68 -12.00 -16.93
C THR A 169 3.38 -12.90 -15.92
N PHE A 170 4.15 -12.34 -14.97
CA PHE A 170 4.77 -13.14 -13.91
C PHE A 170 3.72 -13.82 -13.03
N THR A 171 2.59 -13.16 -12.76
CA THR A 171 1.46 -13.78 -12.04
C THR A 171 0.89 -14.97 -12.83
N LEU A 172 0.65 -14.83 -14.14
CA LEU A 172 0.17 -15.91 -15.01
C LEU A 172 1.13 -17.12 -15.05
N LEU A 173 2.43 -16.90 -14.85
CA LEU A 173 3.45 -17.96 -14.88
C LEU A 173 3.62 -18.70 -13.53
N ILE A 174 3.07 -18.18 -12.42
CA ILE A 174 3.21 -18.80 -11.09
C ILE A 174 2.76 -20.28 -11.07
N PRO A 175 1.61 -20.68 -11.65
CA PRO A 175 1.21 -22.08 -11.61
C PRO A 175 2.17 -23.04 -12.31
N VAL A 176 2.76 -22.60 -13.43
CA VAL A 176 3.76 -23.38 -14.17
C VAL A 176 5.05 -23.49 -13.36
N ALA A 177 5.49 -22.39 -12.74
CA ALA A 177 6.66 -22.37 -11.88
C ALA A 177 6.50 -23.25 -10.63
N ALA A 178 5.30 -23.28 -10.02
CA ALA A 178 5.03 -24.08 -8.83
C ALA A 178 5.18 -25.59 -9.06
N VAL A 179 4.80 -26.08 -10.25
CA VAL A 179 5.02 -27.47 -10.66
C VAL A 179 6.51 -27.81 -10.85
N TRP A 180 7.32 -26.81 -11.24
CA TRP A 180 8.77 -26.97 -11.43
C TRP A 180 9.54 -26.95 -10.10
N SER A 181 9.37 -25.90 -9.30
CA SER A 181 10.09 -25.71 -8.03
C SER A 181 9.50 -24.55 -7.21
N PRO A 182 9.46 -24.63 -5.87
CA PRO A 182 9.14 -23.46 -5.04
C PRO A 182 10.09 -22.28 -5.35
N TRP A 183 11.37 -22.54 -5.63
CA TRP A 183 12.33 -21.48 -5.95
C TRP A 183 12.04 -20.78 -7.29
N ALA A 184 11.40 -21.46 -8.25
CA ALA A 184 10.88 -20.80 -9.45
C ALA A 184 9.75 -19.82 -9.10
N VAL A 185 8.84 -20.20 -8.18
CA VAL A 185 7.82 -19.28 -7.65
C VAL A 185 8.47 -18.10 -6.91
N PHE A 186 9.51 -18.35 -6.11
CA PHE A 186 10.29 -17.29 -5.45
C PHE A 186 10.83 -16.27 -6.47
N THR A 187 11.48 -16.73 -7.55
CA THR A 187 12.02 -15.81 -8.58
C THR A 187 10.94 -15.00 -9.29
N LEU A 188 9.79 -15.60 -9.61
CA LEU A 188 8.66 -14.86 -10.18
C LEU A 188 8.09 -13.84 -9.18
N ARG A 189 7.96 -14.19 -7.90
CA ARG A 189 7.48 -13.25 -6.88
C ARG A 189 8.49 -12.13 -6.60
N ALA A 190 9.78 -12.38 -6.66
CA ALA A 190 10.79 -11.32 -6.67
C ALA A 190 10.61 -10.40 -7.90
N ALA A 191 10.42 -10.96 -9.10
CA ALA A 191 10.16 -10.16 -10.30
C ALA A 191 8.85 -9.32 -10.20
N LEU A 192 7.79 -9.83 -9.54
CA LEU A 192 6.60 -9.04 -9.20
C LEU A 192 6.94 -7.82 -8.33
N GLY A 193 7.83 -7.96 -7.35
CA GLY A 193 8.22 -6.86 -6.45
C GLY A 193 8.91 -5.69 -7.16
N ILE A 194 9.71 -5.98 -8.20
CA ILE A 194 10.29 -4.97 -9.10
C ILE A 194 9.18 -4.24 -9.87
N GLY A 195 8.22 -4.97 -10.43
CA GLY A 195 7.08 -4.39 -11.14
C GLY A 195 6.23 -3.47 -10.25
N VAL A 196 5.87 -3.93 -9.05
CA VAL A 196 5.02 -3.18 -8.11
C VAL A 196 5.70 -1.89 -7.61
N SER A 197 6.99 -1.94 -7.28
CA SER A 197 7.76 -0.76 -6.80
C SER A 197 7.95 0.31 -7.87
N LEU A 198 7.98 -0.07 -9.16
CA LEU A 198 7.94 0.86 -10.29
C LEU A 198 6.52 1.39 -10.56
N CYS A 199 5.51 0.52 -10.50
CA CYS A 199 4.14 0.84 -10.88
C CYS A 199 3.48 1.87 -9.94
N LEU A 200 3.53 1.62 -8.62
CA LEU A 200 2.84 2.42 -7.60
C LEU A 200 3.17 3.93 -7.64
N PRO A 201 4.43 4.37 -7.46
CA PRO A 201 4.79 5.79 -7.56
C PRO A 201 4.54 6.37 -8.96
N SER A 202 4.65 5.59 -10.03
CA SER A 202 4.32 6.06 -11.39
C SER A 202 2.85 6.46 -11.51
N MET A 203 1.93 5.66 -10.95
CA MET A 203 0.49 5.97 -10.94
C MET A 203 0.20 7.32 -10.27
N PHE A 204 0.91 7.66 -9.20
CA PHE A 204 0.76 8.96 -8.53
C PHE A 204 1.47 10.11 -9.27
N ALA A 205 2.56 9.82 -9.99
CA ALA A 205 3.29 10.81 -10.79
C ALA A 205 2.47 11.35 -11.98
N VAL A 206 1.55 10.55 -12.54
CA VAL A 206 0.60 10.97 -13.60
C VAL A 206 -0.15 12.26 -13.21
N TRP A 207 -0.56 12.36 -11.94
CA TRP A 207 -1.29 13.52 -11.42
C TRP A 207 -0.49 14.83 -11.43
N GLY A 208 0.84 14.78 -11.53
CA GLY A 208 1.67 15.98 -11.69
C GLY A 208 1.40 16.76 -12.99
N LYS A 209 0.83 16.11 -14.02
CA LYS A 209 0.44 16.76 -15.28
C LYS A 209 -1.07 16.84 -15.50
N TRP A 210 -1.82 15.92 -14.88
CA TRP A 210 -3.25 15.69 -15.13
C TRP A 210 -4.20 16.25 -14.07
N ALA A 211 -3.73 16.56 -12.85
CA ALA A 211 -4.56 17.10 -11.79
C ALA A 211 -4.39 18.62 -11.63
N PRO A 212 -5.49 19.40 -11.59
CA PRO A 212 -5.49 20.73 -10.99
C PRO A 212 -5.07 20.66 -9.53
N THR A 213 -4.36 21.67 -9.03
CA THR A 213 -3.80 21.67 -7.66
C THR A 213 -4.88 21.50 -6.58
N SER A 214 -6.04 22.10 -6.79
CA SER A 214 -7.21 22.05 -5.90
C SER A 214 -7.92 20.68 -5.85
N GLU A 215 -7.86 19.89 -6.93
CA GLU A 215 -8.55 18.59 -7.01
C GLU A 215 -7.60 17.39 -6.81
N ARG A 216 -6.29 17.60 -6.87
CA ARG A 216 -5.26 16.53 -6.84
C ARG A 216 -5.41 15.56 -5.67
N ALA A 217 -5.63 16.07 -4.46
CA ALA A 217 -5.78 15.22 -3.27
C ALA A 217 -6.99 14.27 -3.39
N PHE A 218 -8.12 14.79 -3.89
CA PHE A 218 -9.34 14.01 -4.09
C PHE A 218 -9.16 12.92 -5.16
N LEU A 219 -8.51 13.24 -6.28
CA LEU A 219 -8.20 12.27 -7.35
C LEU A 219 -7.27 11.15 -6.85
N ILE A 220 -6.27 11.49 -6.02
CA ILE A 220 -5.38 10.50 -5.37
C ILE A 220 -6.16 9.60 -4.40
N SER A 221 -7.10 10.15 -3.62
CA SER A 221 -7.97 9.36 -2.72
C SER A 221 -8.88 8.38 -3.47
N ILE A 222 -9.41 8.76 -4.64
CA ILE A 222 -10.12 7.82 -5.52
C ILE A 222 -9.19 6.65 -5.87
N VAL A 223 -7.99 6.91 -6.37
CA VAL A 223 -7.05 5.85 -6.75
C VAL A 223 -6.76 4.91 -5.57
N TRP A 224 -6.43 5.44 -4.39
CA TRP A 224 -6.18 4.66 -3.17
C TRP A 224 -7.35 3.78 -2.71
N SER A 225 -8.60 4.19 -2.94
CA SER A 225 -9.76 3.37 -2.57
C SER A 225 -9.79 2.02 -3.33
N GLY A 226 -9.19 1.95 -4.52
CA GLY A 226 -9.08 0.72 -5.32
C GLY A 226 -8.24 -0.36 -4.65
N ALA A 227 -7.13 -0.01 -4.01
CA ALA A 227 -6.32 -0.96 -3.24
C ALA A 227 -7.10 -1.57 -2.07
N ASN A 228 -7.88 -0.74 -1.37
CA ASN A 228 -8.61 -1.14 -0.17
C ASN A 228 -9.77 -2.10 -0.53
N ILE A 229 -10.52 -1.78 -1.59
CA ILE A 229 -11.59 -2.67 -2.11
C ILE A 229 -10.99 -3.98 -2.64
N ALA A 230 -9.87 -3.94 -3.36
CA ALA A 230 -9.19 -5.15 -3.83
C ALA A 230 -8.78 -6.08 -2.69
N ASN A 231 -8.22 -5.55 -1.59
CA ASN A 231 -7.84 -6.36 -0.43
C ASN A 231 -9.03 -6.98 0.31
N ALA A 232 -10.23 -6.38 0.24
CA ALA A 232 -11.45 -7.03 0.72
C ALA A 232 -11.89 -8.16 -0.23
N VAL A 233 -11.92 -7.89 -1.53
CA VAL A 233 -12.44 -8.83 -2.56
C VAL A 233 -11.51 -10.03 -2.80
N VAL A 234 -10.19 -9.88 -2.63
CA VAL A 234 -9.20 -10.91 -2.99
C VAL A 234 -9.37 -12.22 -2.21
N PHE A 235 -9.70 -12.18 -0.92
CA PHE A 235 -9.82 -13.39 -0.10
C PHE A 235 -11.01 -14.28 -0.50
N PRO A 236 -12.27 -13.79 -0.59
CA PRO A 236 -13.40 -14.62 -0.98
C PRO A 236 -13.31 -15.05 -2.45
N THR A 237 -12.81 -14.19 -3.35
CA THR A 237 -12.62 -14.58 -4.76
C THR A 237 -11.54 -15.64 -4.93
N SER A 238 -10.40 -15.52 -4.25
CA SER A 238 -9.35 -16.55 -4.25
C SER A 238 -9.87 -17.87 -3.66
N ALA A 239 -10.70 -17.83 -2.61
CA ALA A 239 -11.25 -19.03 -1.98
C ALA A 239 -12.26 -19.76 -2.88
N LEU A 240 -13.14 -19.01 -3.56
CA LEU A 240 -14.06 -19.56 -4.55
C LEU A 240 -13.33 -20.14 -5.76
N LEU A 241 -12.26 -19.47 -6.23
CA LEU A 241 -11.39 -19.97 -7.30
C LEU A 241 -10.59 -21.20 -6.87
N CYS A 242 -10.08 -21.28 -5.64
CA CYS A 242 -9.48 -22.50 -5.12
C CYS A 242 -10.45 -23.70 -5.11
N LYS A 243 -11.72 -23.48 -4.75
CA LYS A 243 -12.69 -24.57 -4.52
C LYS A 243 -13.47 -24.99 -5.77
N TYR A 244 -13.78 -24.05 -6.66
CA TYR A 244 -14.62 -24.26 -7.85
C TYR A 244 -13.97 -23.80 -9.16
N GLY A 245 -12.72 -23.35 -9.10
CA GLY A 245 -12.00 -22.86 -10.28
C GLY A 245 -11.46 -23.96 -11.18
N PHE A 246 -11.11 -23.57 -12.39
CA PHE A 246 -10.55 -24.44 -13.43
C PHE A 246 -9.09 -24.83 -13.14
N ALA A 247 -8.56 -25.77 -13.93
CA ALA A 247 -7.18 -26.26 -13.85
C ALA A 247 -6.77 -26.82 -12.46
N GLY A 248 -7.70 -27.44 -11.73
CA GLY A 248 -7.43 -27.98 -10.39
C GLY A 248 -7.57 -26.94 -9.27
N GLY A 249 -8.43 -25.94 -9.46
CA GLY A 249 -8.76 -24.95 -8.43
C GLY A 249 -7.71 -23.86 -8.30
N TRP A 250 -6.68 -24.09 -7.48
CA TRP A 250 -5.71 -23.05 -7.11
C TRP A 250 -5.02 -22.30 -8.27
N PRO A 251 -4.73 -22.91 -9.46
CA PRO A 251 -4.11 -22.16 -10.56
C PRO A 251 -5.00 -21.04 -11.11
N SER A 252 -6.33 -21.22 -11.05
CA SER A 252 -7.29 -20.24 -11.58
C SER A 252 -7.21 -18.88 -10.87
N VAL A 253 -6.78 -18.84 -9.60
CA VAL A 253 -6.51 -17.61 -8.85
C VAL A 253 -5.52 -16.72 -9.60
N PHE A 254 -4.38 -17.30 -10.00
CA PHE A 254 -3.30 -16.59 -10.69
C PHE A 254 -3.69 -16.26 -12.14
N TYR A 255 -4.38 -17.18 -12.83
CA TYR A 255 -4.84 -16.94 -14.20
C TYR A 255 -5.86 -15.80 -14.29
N VAL A 256 -6.84 -15.72 -13.38
CA VAL A 256 -7.85 -14.65 -13.38
C VAL A 256 -7.22 -13.30 -13.05
N PHE A 257 -6.46 -13.18 -11.96
CA PHE A 257 -5.88 -11.87 -11.58
C PHE A 257 -4.75 -11.41 -12.51
N GLY A 258 -3.98 -12.34 -13.08
CA GLY A 258 -3.02 -12.03 -14.14
C GLY A 258 -3.71 -11.53 -15.41
N ALA A 259 -4.76 -12.23 -15.89
CA ALA A 259 -5.48 -11.82 -17.09
C ALA A 259 -6.14 -10.43 -16.94
N LEU A 260 -6.75 -10.14 -15.78
CA LEU A 260 -7.31 -8.81 -15.48
C LEU A 260 -6.28 -7.68 -15.60
N GLY A 261 -5.06 -7.90 -15.11
CA GLY A 261 -3.99 -6.90 -15.22
C GLY A 261 -3.42 -6.75 -16.63
N ILE A 262 -3.39 -7.81 -17.44
CA ILE A 262 -3.07 -7.72 -18.89
C ILE A 262 -4.13 -6.90 -19.63
N VAL A 263 -5.41 -7.21 -19.43
CA VAL A 263 -6.54 -6.47 -20.05
C VAL A 263 -6.53 -5.00 -19.62
N TRP A 264 -6.25 -4.73 -18.34
CA TRP A 264 -6.08 -3.37 -17.84
C TRP A 264 -4.88 -2.66 -18.47
N SER A 265 -3.72 -3.31 -18.62
CA SER A 265 -2.54 -2.71 -19.23
C SER A 265 -2.75 -2.39 -20.72
N ALA A 266 -3.41 -3.28 -21.46
CA ALA A 266 -3.83 -2.99 -22.83
C ALA A 266 -4.76 -1.76 -22.89
N SER A 267 -5.75 -1.69 -21.98
CA SER A 267 -6.66 -0.54 -21.85
C SER A 267 -5.90 0.75 -21.50
N TRP A 268 -4.89 0.68 -20.62
CA TRP A 268 -4.04 1.81 -20.25
C TRP A 268 -3.30 2.42 -21.45
N PHE A 269 -2.66 1.58 -22.28
CA PHE A 269 -1.96 2.06 -23.48
C PHE A 269 -2.91 2.66 -24.52
N LEU A 270 -4.13 2.12 -24.66
CA LEU A 270 -5.14 2.60 -25.62
C LEU A 270 -5.86 3.88 -25.18
N LEU A 271 -6.06 4.08 -23.87
CA LEU A 271 -6.90 5.15 -23.33
C LEU A 271 -6.12 6.35 -22.77
N VAL A 272 -4.89 6.18 -22.31
CA VAL A 272 -4.14 7.23 -21.59
C VAL A 272 -3.06 7.85 -22.47
N SER A 273 -2.75 9.13 -22.23
CA SER A 273 -1.64 9.86 -22.85
C SER A 273 -0.76 10.51 -21.77
N ASP A 274 0.52 10.74 -22.07
CA ASP A 274 1.50 11.25 -21.10
C ASP A 274 1.22 12.67 -20.59
N SER A 275 0.35 13.42 -21.27
CA SER A 275 -0.06 14.75 -20.88
C SER A 275 -1.43 15.12 -21.48
N PRO A 276 -2.19 16.05 -20.89
CA PRO A 276 -3.47 16.49 -21.45
C PRO A 276 -3.32 17.16 -22.83
N GLU A 277 -2.15 17.73 -23.16
CA GLU A 277 -1.87 18.36 -24.46
C GLU A 277 -1.68 17.33 -25.59
N THR A 278 -1.22 16.12 -25.26
CA THR A 278 -1.01 15.02 -26.22
C THR A 278 -2.24 14.11 -26.36
N HIS A 279 -3.26 14.30 -25.51
CA HIS A 279 -4.43 13.45 -25.46
C HIS A 279 -5.44 13.77 -26.57
N LYS A 280 -5.56 12.89 -27.58
CA LYS A 280 -6.39 13.11 -28.78
C LYS A 280 -7.90 13.25 -28.52
N ARG A 281 -8.40 12.79 -27.37
CA ARG A 281 -9.85 12.71 -27.05
C ARG A 281 -10.27 13.64 -25.88
N ILE A 282 -9.42 14.57 -25.47
CA ILE A 282 -9.76 15.50 -24.37
C ILE A 282 -10.65 16.61 -24.89
N ASP A 283 -11.62 17.05 -24.08
CA ASP A 283 -12.37 18.27 -24.35
C ASP A 283 -11.40 19.48 -24.31
N PRO A 284 -11.37 20.36 -25.33
CA PRO A 284 -10.55 21.57 -25.31
C PRO A 284 -10.72 22.41 -24.04
N ALA A 285 -11.95 22.53 -23.51
CA ALA A 285 -12.23 23.26 -22.28
C ALA A 285 -11.62 22.59 -21.04
N GLU A 286 -11.59 21.25 -21.01
CA GLU A 286 -10.92 20.50 -19.94
C GLU A 286 -9.40 20.66 -20.02
N ARG A 287 -8.84 20.60 -21.23
CA ARG A 287 -7.40 20.80 -21.46
C ARG A 287 -6.95 22.16 -20.99
N GLU A 288 -7.64 23.23 -21.38
CA GLU A 288 -7.30 24.59 -20.95
C GLU A 288 -7.43 24.75 -19.42
N PHE A 289 -8.51 24.23 -18.83
CA PHE A 289 -8.70 24.24 -17.38
C PHE A 289 -7.55 23.54 -16.63
N ILE A 290 -7.13 22.35 -17.07
CA ILE A 290 -6.01 21.63 -16.44
C ILE A 290 -4.69 22.38 -16.62
N VAL A 291 -4.41 22.90 -17.82
CA VAL A 291 -3.15 23.61 -18.09
C VAL A 291 -3.05 24.90 -17.26
N ALA A 292 -4.16 25.62 -17.06
CA ALA A 292 -4.21 26.84 -16.25
C ALA A 292 -4.20 26.59 -14.72
N ASN A 293 -4.73 25.46 -14.24
CA ASN A 293 -4.94 25.22 -12.80
C ASN A 293 -4.06 24.11 -12.19
N ARG A 294 -3.26 23.39 -12.98
CA ARG A 294 -2.18 22.56 -12.45
C ARG A 294 -1.07 23.45 -11.91
N ALA A 295 -0.37 23.01 -10.87
CA ALA A 295 0.86 23.67 -10.46
C ALA A 295 1.80 23.74 -11.67
N SER A 296 2.33 24.93 -11.98
CA SER A 296 3.38 25.10 -12.97
C SER A 296 4.41 24.02 -12.74
N ALA A 297 4.58 23.14 -13.73
CA ALA A 297 5.42 21.95 -13.59
C ALA A 297 6.81 22.44 -13.24
N HIS A 298 7.20 22.31 -11.97
CA HIS A 298 8.41 22.94 -11.45
C HIS A 298 9.55 22.52 -12.35
N THR A 299 10.26 23.54 -12.84
CA THR A 299 11.08 23.43 -14.04
C THR A 299 12.03 22.25 -13.89
N ARG A 300 12.22 21.50 -14.98
CA ARG A 300 12.87 20.18 -15.05
C ARG A 300 14.34 20.13 -14.57
N GLY A 301 14.85 21.22 -13.99
CA GLY A 301 16.22 21.48 -13.56
C GLY A 301 16.40 21.99 -12.13
N ASP A 302 15.36 22.22 -11.32
CA ASP A 302 15.51 22.55 -9.89
C ASP A 302 15.98 21.31 -9.11
N LYS A 303 17.29 21.03 -9.18
CA LYS A 303 17.98 20.01 -8.38
C LYS A 303 18.05 20.45 -6.92
N VAL A 304 16.91 20.35 -6.22
CA VAL A 304 16.89 20.47 -4.77
C VAL A 304 17.65 19.29 -4.19
N SER A 305 18.91 19.52 -3.81
CA SER A 305 19.73 18.51 -3.14
C SER A 305 19.06 18.09 -1.85
N VAL A 306 18.62 16.83 -1.77
CA VAL A 306 17.94 16.29 -0.60
C VAL A 306 18.97 16.16 0.54
N PRO A 307 18.75 16.73 1.73
CA PRO A 307 19.72 16.72 2.82
C PRO A 307 19.73 15.36 3.56
N TRP A 308 20.07 14.28 2.85
CA TRP A 308 19.95 12.89 3.30
C TRP A 308 20.52 12.65 4.70
N LEU A 309 21.73 13.13 4.99
CA LEU A 309 22.35 12.95 6.30
C LEU A 309 21.51 13.60 7.41
N LYS A 310 20.99 14.82 7.19
CA LYS A 310 20.16 15.54 8.19
C LYS A 310 18.80 14.88 8.41
N ILE A 311 18.25 14.21 7.40
CA ILE A 311 17.03 13.40 7.52
C ILE A 311 17.34 12.16 8.38
N LEU A 312 18.40 11.42 8.03
CA LEU A 312 18.77 10.17 8.71
C LEU A 312 19.30 10.36 10.14
N THR A 313 19.79 11.55 10.50
CA THR A 313 20.16 11.88 11.90
C THR A 313 19.01 12.51 12.70
N SER A 314 17.84 12.74 12.12
CA SER A 314 16.71 13.37 12.81
C SER A 314 15.93 12.36 13.66
N LEU A 315 15.87 12.60 14.98
CA LEU A 315 15.07 11.78 15.90
C LEU A 315 13.57 11.79 15.52
N CYS A 316 13.05 12.92 15.04
CA CYS A 316 11.67 13.03 14.58
C CYS A 316 11.38 12.11 13.38
N PHE A 317 12.32 12.02 12.42
CA PHE A 317 12.24 11.06 11.32
C PHE A 317 12.18 9.62 11.84
N TRP A 318 13.08 9.23 12.75
CA TRP A 318 13.07 7.87 13.33
C TRP A 318 11.80 7.56 14.12
N GLY A 319 11.26 8.54 14.86
CA GLY A 319 9.95 8.44 15.51
C GLY A 319 8.82 8.04 14.55
N ILE A 320 8.84 8.58 13.34
CA ILE A 320 7.86 8.30 12.27
C ILE A 320 8.22 7.02 11.49
N ALA A 321 9.52 6.73 11.30
CA ALA A 321 9.97 5.55 10.56
C ALA A 321 9.74 4.24 11.33
N VAL A 322 10.04 4.20 12.63
CA VAL A 322 9.75 3.04 13.51
C VAL A 322 8.23 2.84 13.64
N ALA A 323 7.46 3.93 13.71
CA ALA A 323 6.02 3.90 13.65
C ALA A 323 5.50 3.27 12.35
N HIS A 324 5.99 3.73 11.20
CA HIS A 324 5.61 3.18 9.90
C HIS A 324 6.02 1.70 9.75
N PHE A 325 7.14 1.27 10.33
CA PHE A 325 7.53 -0.13 10.42
C PHE A 325 6.53 -0.95 11.28
N ALA A 326 6.12 -0.45 12.44
CA ALA A 326 5.12 -1.13 13.28
C ALA A 326 3.76 -1.27 12.57
N TYR A 327 3.32 -0.24 11.83
CA TYR A 327 2.15 -0.31 10.95
C TYR A 327 2.31 -1.40 9.89
N ALA A 328 3.43 -1.40 9.16
CA ALA A 328 3.67 -2.38 8.11
C ALA A 328 3.80 -3.81 8.66
N TRP A 329 4.40 -4.01 9.83
CA TRP A 329 4.43 -5.31 10.51
C TRP A 329 3.02 -5.85 10.74
N GLY A 330 2.15 -5.05 11.39
CA GLY A 330 0.76 -5.43 11.64
C GLY A 330 -0.02 -5.73 10.36
N GLN A 331 0.02 -4.79 9.42
CA GLN A 331 -0.68 -4.91 8.15
C GLN A 331 -0.23 -6.16 7.37
N LEU A 332 1.07 -6.40 7.27
CA LEU A 332 1.64 -7.47 6.45
C LEU A 332 1.58 -8.84 7.15
N LEU A 333 1.57 -8.89 8.48
CA LEU A 333 1.26 -10.10 9.26
C LEU A 333 -0.09 -10.66 8.84
N PHE A 334 -1.15 -9.85 9.00
CA PHE A 334 -2.51 -10.28 8.69
C PHE A 334 -2.70 -10.46 7.18
N LEU A 335 -2.14 -9.58 6.33
CA LEU A 335 -2.30 -9.69 4.88
C LEU A 335 -1.68 -10.97 4.31
N SER A 336 -0.61 -11.48 4.92
CA SER A 336 0.12 -12.67 4.44
C SER A 336 -0.34 -13.95 5.13
N ASN A 337 -0.67 -13.89 6.43
CA ASN A 337 -0.84 -15.10 7.26
C ASN A 337 -2.21 -15.23 7.94
N LEU A 338 -3.14 -14.27 7.80
CA LEU A 338 -4.50 -14.41 8.35
C LEU A 338 -5.24 -15.66 7.81
N PRO A 339 -5.19 -15.98 6.49
CA PRO A 339 -5.81 -17.21 5.99
C PRO A 339 -5.19 -18.47 6.60
N LEU A 340 -3.88 -18.45 6.86
CA LEU A 340 -3.15 -19.56 7.45
C LEU A 340 -3.56 -19.76 8.92
N PHE A 341 -3.67 -18.68 9.71
CA PHE A 341 -4.17 -18.73 11.08
C PHE A 341 -5.61 -19.27 11.18
N LEU A 342 -6.51 -18.77 10.32
CA LEU A 342 -7.92 -19.18 10.33
C LEU A 342 -8.09 -20.65 9.90
N TYR A 343 -7.25 -21.14 8.98
CA TYR A 343 -7.22 -22.55 8.59
C TYR A 343 -6.59 -23.44 9.67
N GLU A 344 -5.39 -23.09 10.14
CA GLU A 344 -4.60 -23.95 11.03
C GLU A 344 -5.11 -23.97 12.48
N VAL A 345 -5.50 -22.83 13.04
CA VAL A 345 -5.91 -22.73 14.46
C VAL A 345 -7.43 -22.72 14.60
N MET A 346 -8.13 -21.89 13.83
CA MET A 346 -9.61 -21.79 13.91
C MET A 346 -10.35 -22.88 13.14
N LYS A 347 -9.63 -23.71 12.35
CA LYS A 347 -10.17 -24.85 11.58
C LYS A 347 -11.26 -24.48 10.57
N PHE A 348 -11.22 -23.27 10.02
CA PHE A 348 -12.15 -22.84 8.96
C PHE A 348 -11.84 -23.52 7.62
N ASP A 349 -12.89 -24.00 6.94
CA ASP A 349 -12.79 -24.49 5.56
C ASP A 349 -12.38 -23.34 4.61
N ILE A 350 -11.81 -23.68 3.45
CA ILE A 350 -11.32 -22.68 2.48
C ILE A 350 -12.40 -21.64 2.13
N LYS A 351 -13.69 -22.04 1.99
CA LYS A 351 -14.78 -21.12 1.65
C LYS A 351 -15.07 -20.13 2.77
N SER A 352 -15.27 -20.59 4.00
CA SER A 352 -15.52 -19.72 5.16
C SER A 352 -14.30 -18.86 5.49
N ASN A 353 -13.10 -19.41 5.39
CA ASN A 353 -11.84 -18.69 5.55
C ASN A 353 -11.74 -17.48 4.60
N GLY A 354 -12.08 -17.65 3.32
CA GLY A 354 -12.11 -16.53 2.36
C GLY A 354 -13.08 -15.41 2.75
N VAL A 355 -14.27 -15.76 3.27
CA VAL A 355 -15.29 -14.78 3.71
C VAL A 355 -14.87 -14.09 5.01
N PHE A 356 -14.40 -14.83 6.01
CA PHE A 356 -13.99 -14.26 7.30
C PHE A 356 -12.68 -13.47 7.20
N SER A 357 -11.76 -13.85 6.30
CA SER A 357 -10.56 -13.08 5.99
C SER A 357 -10.87 -11.71 5.37
N MET A 358 -12.01 -11.50 4.72
CA MET A 358 -12.40 -10.20 4.14
C MET A 358 -12.83 -9.17 5.20
N LEU A 359 -13.55 -9.60 6.23
CA LEU A 359 -14.22 -8.69 7.18
C LEU A 359 -13.26 -7.66 7.84
N PRO A 360 -12.04 -8.03 8.27
CA PRO A 360 -11.12 -7.09 8.88
C PRO A 360 -10.63 -6.01 7.91
N TYR A 361 -10.52 -6.31 6.60
CA TYR A 361 -10.14 -5.34 5.57
C TYR A 361 -11.30 -4.42 5.17
N LEU A 362 -12.55 -4.88 5.24
CA LEU A 362 -13.73 -4.01 5.11
C LEU A 362 -13.78 -2.98 6.24
N ALA A 363 -13.58 -3.42 7.49
CA ALA A 363 -13.50 -2.49 8.62
C ALA A 363 -12.32 -1.52 8.48
N LEU A 364 -11.14 -2.01 8.07
CA LEU A 364 -9.97 -1.16 7.78
C LEU A 364 -10.30 -0.09 6.74
N ALA A 365 -10.96 -0.44 5.64
CA ALA A 365 -11.35 0.50 4.60
C ALA A 365 -12.31 1.59 5.12
N VAL A 366 -13.32 1.20 5.92
CA VAL A 366 -14.26 2.15 6.55
C VAL A 366 -13.55 3.08 7.53
N VAL A 367 -12.63 2.57 8.35
CA VAL A 367 -11.85 3.38 9.31
C VAL A 367 -10.87 4.31 8.59
N ILE A 368 -10.22 3.88 7.51
CA ILE A 368 -9.36 4.75 6.68
C ILE A 368 -10.16 5.94 6.13
N LEU A 369 -11.33 5.69 5.55
CA LEU A 369 -12.17 6.73 4.95
C LEU A 369 -12.74 7.70 6.00
N THR A 370 -13.10 7.22 7.19
CA THR A 370 -13.67 8.04 8.26
C THR A 370 -12.63 8.77 9.10
N SER A 371 -11.44 8.18 9.33
CA SER A 371 -10.39 8.77 10.17
C SER A 371 -9.95 10.14 9.67
N GLY A 372 -9.76 10.34 8.36
CA GLY A 372 -9.39 11.64 7.80
C GLY A 372 -10.43 12.72 8.13
N PHE A 373 -11.72 12.42 7.97
CA PHE A 373 -12.80 13.35 8.32
C PHE A 373 -12.86 13.64 9.83
N ILE A 374 -12.71 12.62 10.68
CA ILE A 374 -12.73 12.78 12.14
C ILE A 374 -11.53 13.64 12.60
N SER A 375 -10.33 13.41 12.05
CA SER A 375 -9.14 14.23 12.30
C SER A 375 -9.39 15.70 11.93
N ASP A 376 -9.93 15.93 10.73
CA ASP A 376 -10.27 17.28 10.27
C ASP A 376 -11.30 17.97 11.18
N VAL A 377 -12.34 17.25 11.62
CA VAL A 377 -13.36 17.81 12.54
C VAL A 377 -12.75 18.15 13.90
N ILE A 378 -11.92 17.28 14.48
CA ILE A 378 -11.26 17.50 15.78
C ILE A 378 -10.36 18.74 15.72
N VAL A 379 -9.52 18.85 14.69
CA VAL A 379 -8.58 19.96 14.53
C VAL A 379 -9.31 21.26 14.18
N ARG A 380 -10.27 21.25 13.23
CA ARG A 380 -11.02 22.47 12.84
C ARG A 380 -11.87 23.02 13.98
N ARG A 381 -12.47 22.16 14.81
CA ARG A 381 -13.23 22.56 16.01
C ARG A 381 -12.34 22.90 17.21
N GLN A 382 -11.02 22.87 17.07
CA GLN A 382 -10.04 23.14 18.13
C GLN A 382 -10.23 22.23 19.38
N ILE A 383 -10.77 21.02 19.21
CA ILE A 383 -10.96 20.06 20.31
C ILE A 383 -9.61 19.54 20.78
N LEU A 384 -8.71 19.24 19.83
CA LEU A 384 -7.30 18.93 20.06
C LEU A 384 -6.47 19.56 18.94
N GLY A 385 -5.27 20.02 19.27
CA GLY A 385 -4.27 20.40 18.27
C GLY A 385 -3.83 19.20 17.41
N ALA A 386 -3.29 19.47 16.22
CA ALA A 386 -2.85 18.43 15.28
C ALA A 386 -1.88 17.41 15.91
N PHE A 387 -0.95 17.88 16.75
CA PHE A 387 0.00 17.08 17.51
C PHE A 387 -0.68 16.01 18.39
N TRP A 388 -1.61 16.44 19.25
CA TRP A 388 -2.33 15.54 20.15
C TRP A 388 -3.32 14.64 19.41
N THR A 389 -3.98 15.16 18.37
CA THR A 389 -4.86 14.38 17.49
C THR A 389 -4.12 13.20 16.86
N ARG A 390 -2.91 13.44 16.32
CA ARG A 390 -2.10 12.38 15.71
C ARG A 390 -1.61 11.35 16.71
N ARG A 391 -1.19 11.78 17.91
CA ARG A 391 -0.80 10.85 19.00
C ARG A 391 -1.98 9.98 19.45
N LEU A 392 -3.16 10.57 19.62
CA LEU A 392 -4.38 9.85 19.99
C LEU A 392 -4.75 8.81 18.92
N PHE A 393 -4.78 9.21 17.64
CA PHE A 393 -5.12 8.32 16.52
C PHE A 393 -4.12 7.18 16.39
N TYR A 394 -2.83 7.48 16.53
CA TYR A 394 -1.77 6.49 16.49
C TYR A 394 -1.86 5.50 17.67
N ALA A 395 -2.16 5.99 18.88
CA ALA A 395 -2.39 5.13 20.04
C ALA A 395 -3.62 4.23 19.87
N ILE A 396 -4.75 4.76 19.41
CA ILE A 396 -5.96 3.98 19.06
C ILE A 396 -5.62 2.88 18.06
N ALA A 397 -4.81 3.19 17.05
CA ALA A 397 -4.45 2.28 15.96
C ALA A 397 -3.55 1.10 16.38
N PHE A 398 -2.94 1.11 17.57
CA PHE A 398 -1.97 0.09 17.99
C PHE A 398 -2.16 -0.44 19.41
N VAL A 399 -2.58 0.39 20.37
CA VAL A 399 -2.88 -0.07 21.73
C VAL A 399 -4.13 -0.97 21.75
N ILE A 400 -5.17 -0.62 20.98
CA ILE A 400 -6.37 -1.48 20.87
C ILE A 400 -6.01 -2.82 20.19
N PRO A 401 -5.35 -2.85 19.00
CA PRO A 401 -4.90 -4.12 18.42
C PRO A 401 -3.96 -4.93 19.30
N ALA A 402 -3.05 -4.30 20.07
CA ALA A 402 -2.16 -5.01 20.98
C ALA A 402 -2.95 -5.74 22.09
N ALA A 403 -3.86 -5.04 22.76
CA ALA A 403 -4.71 -5.63 23.80
C ALA A 403 -5.64 -6.72 23.22
N VAL A 404 -6.18 -6.49 22.03
CA VAL A 404 -7.06 -7.45 21.34
C VAL A 404 -6.29 -8.69 20.87
N LEU A 405 -5.04 -8.55 20.41
CA LEU A 405 -4.18 -9.68 20.05
C LEU A 405 -3.84 -10.56 21.26
N VAL A 406 -3.55 -9.94 22.41
CA VAL A 406 -3.41 -10.65 23.68
C VAL A 406 -4.70 -11.41 24.01
N ALA A 407 -5.87 -10.79 23.88
CA ALA A 407 -7.15 -11.45 24.12
C ALA A 407 -7.40 -12.64 23.16
N ILE A 408 -7.17 -12.48 21.84
CA ILE A 408 -7.32 -13.55 20.84
C ILE A 408 -6.42 -14.75 21.17
N SER A 409 -5.21 -14.51 21.68
CA SER A 409 -4.30 -15.58 22.10
C SER A 409 -4.94 -16.54 23.13
N PHE A 410 -5.88 -16.04 23.95
CA PHE A 410 -6.58 -16.81 24.96
C PHE A 410 -7.87 -17.51 24.49
N LEU A 411 -8.21 -17.46 23.19
CA LEU A 411 -9.43 -18.06 22.63
C LEU A 411 -9.12 -19.30 21.75
N ASP A 412 -10.09 -20.22 21.69
CA ASP A 412 -10.02 -21.46 20.90
C ASP A 412 -10.96 -21.47 19.69
N CYS A 413 -10.86 -22.50 18.84
CA CYS A 413 -11.74 -22.71 17.69
C CYS A 413 -13.23 -22.83 18.05
N THR A 414 -13.57 -23.22 19.29
CA THR A 414 -14.95 -23.19 19.82
C THR A 414 -15.54 -21.78 19.90
N GLN A 415 -14.68 -20.75 19.92
CA GLN A 415 -15.03 -19.33 20.04
C GLN A 415 -14.67 -18.56 18.77
N ALA A 416 -14.57 -19.23 17.61
CA ALA A 416 -14.08 -18.63 16.37
C ALA A 416 -14.86 -17.36 15.93
N GLY A 417 -16.16 -17.25 16.24
CA GLY A 417 -16.93 -16.03 15.99
C GLY A 417 -16.43 -14.81 16.79
N ALA A 418 -16.01 -15.01 18.05
CA ALA A 418 -15.40 -13.96 18.86
C ALA A 418 -14.00 -13.60 18.34
N VAL A 419 -13.20 -14.60 17.92
CA VAL A 419 -11.89 -14.37 17.30
C VAL A 419 -12.02 -13.52 16.03
N VAL A 420 -12.99 -13.82 15.15
CA VAL A 420 -13.26 -13.01 13.95
C VAL A 420 -13.68 -11.59 14.32
N ALA A 421 -14.60 -11.41 15.26
CA ALA A 421 -15.04 -10.07 15.69
C ALA A 421 -13.89 -9.23 16.28
N LEU A 422 -13.01 -9.86 17.08
CA LEU A 422 -11.81 -9.24 17.62
C LEU A 422 -10.79 -8.90 16.52
N LEU A 423 -10.56 -9.78 15.54
CA LEU A 423 -9.71 -9.49 14.38
C LEU A 423 -10.24 -8.32 13.55
N VAL A 424 -11.56 -8.21 13.39
CA VAL A 424 -12.22 -7.07 12.72
C VAL A 424 -11.91 -5.75 13.44
N ILE A 425 -11.92 -5.74 14.78
CA ILE A 425 -11.53 -4.58 15.59
C ILE A 425 -10.02 -4.30 15.45
N ALA A 426 -9.17 -5.34 15.56
CA ALA A 426 -7.72 -5.22 15.58
C ALA A 426 -7.11 -4.78 14.23
N VAL A 427 -7.66 -5.23 13.09
CA VAL A 427 -7.22 -4.74 11.77
C VAL A 427 -7.96 -3.45 11.41
N GLY A 428 -9.24 -3.32 11.77
CA GLY A 428 -10.03 -2.12 11.48
C GLY A 428 -9.43 -0.85 12.09
N THR A 429 -9.10 -0.89 13.39
CA THR A 429 -8.53 0.28 14.10
C THR A 429 -7.16 0.71 13.58
N GLN A 430 -6.37 -0.16 12.93
CA GLN A 430 -5.12 0.23 12.26
C GLN A 430 -5.34 1.27 11.14
N GLY A 431 -6.58 1.46 10.66
CA GLY A 431 -6.93 2.49 9.69
C GLY A 431 -6.66 3.92 10.18
N PHE A 432 -6.68 4.16 11.50
CA PHE A 432 -6.31 5.46 12.09
C PHE A 432 -4.80 5.77 11.95
N ALA A 433 -3.92 4.76 11.83
CA ALA A 433 -2.49 4.99 11.65
C ALA A 433 -2.14 5.53 10.25
N LEU A 434 -2.85 5.08 9.20
CA LEU A 434 -2.51 5.43 7.83
C LEU A 434 -2.66 6.94 7.56
N SER A 435 -3.73 7.56 8.06
CA SER A 435 -3.95 9.01 7.95
C SER A 435 -2.91 9.81 8.73
N VAL A 436 -2.47 9.31 9.90
CA VAL A 436 -1.39 9.91 10.69
C VAL A 436 -0.05 9.83 9.98
N ILE A 437 0.36 8.64 9.49
CA ILE A 437 1.66 8.41 8.85
C ILE A 437 1.79 9.26 7.58
N LEU A 438 0.78 9.23 6.71
CA LEU A 438 0.80 9.98 5.44
C LEU A 438 0.88 11.49 5.68
N SER A 439 0.15 12.03 6.65
CA SER A 439 0.20 13.46 6.96
C SER A 439 1.50 13.88 7.67
N ASN A 440 2.15 12.99 8.42
CA ASN A 440 3.36 13.36 9.17
C ASN A 440 4.57 13.69 8.28
N PHE A 441 4.72 13.01 7.14
CA PHE A 441 5.78 13.34 6.18
C PHE A 441 5.67 14.77 5.62
N TYR A 442 4.44 15.28 5.47
CA TYR A 442 4.20 16.65 5.00
C TYR A 442 4.41 17.68 6.11
N ASP A 443 3.96 17.42 7.34
CA ASP A 443 4.18 18.34 8.48
C ASP A 443 5.65 18.62 8.74
N ILE A 444 6.48 17.56 8.78
CA ILE A 444 7.89 17.73 9.15
C ILE A 444 8.73 18.35 8.03
N ALA A 445 8.33 18.14 6.76
CA ALA A 445 9.18 18.50 5.62
C ALA A 445 8.43 18.61 4.28
N GLN A 446 7.44 19.49 4.16
CA GLN A 446 6.63 19.71 2.94
C GLN A 446 7.41 19.60 1.61
N ARG A 447 8.57 20.25 1.48
CA ARG A 447 9.42 20.24 0.27
C ARG A 447 10.06 18.86 -0.03
N TYR A 448 10.36 18.09 1.02
CA TYR A 448 11.06 16.80 0.95
C TYR A 448 10.16 15.60 1.28
N ALA A 449 8.85 15.81 1.50
CA ALA A 449 7.92 14.83 2.04
C ALA A 449 7.93 13.50 1.27
N VAL A 450 8.01 13.56 -0.06
CA VAL A 450 8.11 12.37 -0.93
C VAL A 450 9.42 11.60 -0.70
N SER A 451 10.56 12.29 -0.55
CA SER A 451 11.85 11.65 -0.26
C SER A 451 11.87 10.99 1.11
N VAL A 452 11.34 11.69 2.13
CA VAL A 452 11.20 11.16 3.50
C VAL A 452 10.28 9.94 3.52
N GLN A 453 9.12 10.05 2.87
CA GLN A 453 8.16 8.94 2.71
C GLN A 453 8.81 7.75 2.00
N THR A 454 9.63 7.98 0.96
CA THR A 454 10.30 6.90 0.21
C THR A 454 11.25 6.10 1.10
N VAL A 455 12.10 6.78 1.90
CA VAL A 455 13.01 6.10 2.84
C VAL A 455 12.21 5.38 3.93
N SER A 456 11.22 6.05 4.52
CA SER A 456 10.36 5.45 5.55
C SER A 456 9.59 4.22 5.03
N THR A 457 9.08 4.27 3.80
CA THR A 457 8.39 3.14 3.14
C THR A 457 9.37 2.00 2.84
N THR A 458 10.62 2.32 2.48
CA THR A 458 11.66 1.30 2.29
C THR A 458 11.95 0.55 3.59
N ILE A 459 12.15 1.28 4.70
CA ILE A 459 12.29 0.69 6.05
C ILE A 459 11.06 -0.15 6.40
N ALA A 460 9.85 0.40 6.23
CA ALA A 460 8.60 -0.29 6.55
C ALA A 460 8.39 -1.57 5.71
N SER A 461 8.83 -1.58 4.44
CA SER A 461 8.69 -2.74 3.55
C SER A 461 9.52 -3.95 4.00
N SER A 462 10.59 -3.75 4.79
CA SER A 462 11.35 -4.86 5.39
C SER A 462 10.51 -5.72 6.33
N ALA A 463 9.46 -5.16 6.96
CA ALA A 463 8.51 -5.95 7.73
C ALA A 463 7.84 -7.04 6.88
N GLY A 464 7.54 -6.76 5.61
CA GLY A 464 6.99 -7.76 4.68
C GLY A 464 7.94 -8.90 4.35
N MET A 465 9.26 -8.69 4.51
CA MET A 465 10.26 -9.75 4.40
C MET A 465 10.33 -10.58 5.68
N ILE A 466 10.39 -9.90 6.83
CA ILE A 466 10.65 -10.52 8.14
C ILE A 466 9.42 -11.28 8.66
N THR A 467 8.23 -10.67 8.57
CA THR A 467 7.04 -11.20 9.24
C THR A 467 6.63 -12.61 8.78
N PRO A 468 6.59 -12.95 7.48
CA PRO A 468 6.26 -14.33 7.06
C PRO A 468 7.33 -15.35 7.48
N ILE A 469 8.62 -14.96 7.53
CA ILE A 469 9.71 -15.82 8.00
C ILE A 469 9.58 -16.08 9.51
N VAL A 470 9.28 -15.04 10.30
CA VAL A 470 9.04 -15.18 11.75
C VAL A 470 7.82 -16.04 12.05
N VAL A 471 6.72 -15.89 11.28
CA VAL A 471 5.55 -16.78 11.42
C VAL A 471 5.90 -18.22 11.04
N ALA A 472 6.65 -18.44 9.95
CA ALA A 472 7.08 -19.76 9.52
C ALA A 472 7.92 -20.48 10.59
N GLU A 473 8.90 -19.78 11.17
CA GLU A 473 9.79 -20.33 12.19
C GLU A 473 9.05 -20.64 13.49
N LEU A 474 8.17 -19.74 13.94
CA LEU A 474 7.45 -19.90 15.20
C LEU A 474 6.28 -20.89 15.12
N THR A 475 5.67 -21.11 13.96
CA THR A 475 4.41 -21.91 13.81
C THR A 475 4.62 -23.32 13.24
N LYS A 476 5.81 -23.91 13.42
CA LYS A 476 6.21 -25.24 12.90
C LYS A 476 5.27 -26.40 13.28
N ASP A 477 4.55 -26.29 14.38
CA ASP A 477 3.62 -27.30 14.91
C ASP A 477 2.16 -26.96 14.60
N ARG A 478 1.91 -25.75 14.08
CA ARG A 478 0.57 -25.22 13.76
C ARG A 478 -0.38 -25.17 14.96
N THR A 479 0.16 -25.14 16.18
CA THR A 479 -0.64 -25.11 17.41
C THR A 479 -1.02 -23.68 17.80
N ARG A 480 -2.01 -23.56 18.69
CA ARG A 480 -2.47 -22.27 19.20
C ARG A 480 -1.35 -21.54 19.94
N GLU A 481 -0.60 -22.24 20.79
CA GLU A 481 0.45 -21.70 21.67
C GLU A 481 1.55 -21.00 20.86
N GLN A 482 1.93 -21.58 19.72
CA GLN A 482 2.87 -20.96 18.79
C GLN A 482 2.34 -19.65 18.19
N TRP A 483 1.06 -19.62 17.82
CA TRP A 483 0.39 -18.40 17.38
C TRP A 483 0.22 -17.35 18.50
N GLN A 484 0.13 -17.76 19.78
CA GLN A 484 0.18 -16.82 20.91
C GLN A 484 1.51 -16.05 20.93
N ILE A 485 2.64 -16.72 20.70
CA ILE A 485 3.97 -16.08 20.63
C ILE A 485 4.01 -15.03 19.51
N VAL A 486 3.51 -15.36 18.32
CA VAL A 486 3.40 -14.43 17.18
C VAL A 486 2.57 -13.19 17.55
N PHE A 487 1.44 -13.39 18.24
CA PHE A 487 0.58 -12.29 18.69
C PHE A 487 1.21 -11.43 19.79
N PHE A 488 1.94 -12.03 20.75
CA PHE A 488 2.67 -11.28 21.78
C PHE A 488 3.83 -10.45 21.21
N ILE A 489 4.61 -11.00 20.27
CA ILE A 489 5.64 -10.24 19.55
C ILE A 489 5.03 -9.05 18.82
N THR A 490 3.90 -9.27 18.13
CA THR A 490 3.19 -8.23 17.38
C THR A 490 2.61 -7.14 18.30
N ALA A 491 2.01 -7.53 19.43
CA ALA A 491 1.56 -6.59 20.46
C ALA A 491 2.73 -5.78 21.03
N GLY A 492 3.88 -6.40 21.30
CA GLY A 492 5.10 -5.72 21.73
C GLY A 492 5.59 -4.67 20.72
N ILE A 493 5.61 -5.02 19.43
CA ILE A 493 5.99 -4.09 18.34
C ILE A 493 5.00 -2.92 18.23
N PHE A 494 3.70 -3.17 18.39
CA PHE A 494 2.66 -2.13 18.40
C PHE A 494 2.82 -1.14 19.57
N ILE A 495 3.07 -1.64 20.78
CA ILE A 495 3.30 -0.78 21.95
C ILE A 495 4.62 -0.02 21.81
N ALA A 496 5.72 -0.68 21.42
CA ALA A 496 7.01 -0.02 21.20
C ALA A 496 6.94 1.07 20.13
N GLY A 497 6.29 0.79 18.98
CA GLY A 497 6.05 1.78 17.93
C GLY A 497 5.20 2.96 18.40
N THR A 498 4.20 2.71 19.25
CA THR A 498 3.38 3.78 19.86
C THR A 498 4.19 4.66 20.80
N VAL A 499 5.01 4.06 21.67
CA VAL A 499 5.89 4.81 22.58
C VAL A 499 6.90 5.65 21.80
N VAL A 500 7.59 5.06 20.82
CA VAL A 500 8.58 5.76 19.98
C VAL A 500 7.94 6.92 19.20
N PHE A 501 6.74 6.72 18.65
CA PHE A 501 5.97 7.80 18.01
C PHE A 501 5.61 8.92 19.00
N CYS A 502 5.06 8.56 20.16
CA CYS A 502 4.64 9.51 21.20
C CYS A 502 5.80 10.19 21.94
N VAL A 503 7.03 9.71 21.82
CA VAL A 503 8.22 10.41 22.33
C VAL A 503 8.79 11.35 21.25
N PHE A 504 9.07 10.83 20.06
CA PHE A 504 9.91 11.55 19.08
C PHE A 504 9.17 12.24 17.93
N ALA A 505 7.96 11.80 17.57
CA ALA A 505 7.25 12.41 16.43
C ALA A 505 6.72 13.81 16.77
N GLN A 506 6.89 14.74 15.82
CA GLN A 506 6.47 16.14 15.90
C GLN A 506 5.63 16.51 14.67
N THR A 507 4.76 17.52 14.80
CA THR A 507 3.90 18.04 13.72
C THR A 507 4.34 19.43 13.24
N THR A 508 5.63 19.72 13.38
CA THR A 508 6.24 21.00 13.03
C THR A 508 7.38 20.80 12.04
N VAL A 509 7.51 21.74 11.11
CA VAL A 509 8.55 21.73 10.08
C VAL A 509 9.92 21.68 10.76
N GLN A 510 10.72 20.69 10.39
CA GLN A 510 12.02 20.47 11.03
C GLN A 510 13.06 21.49 10.52
N PRO A 511 14.07 21.85 11.34
CA PRO A 511 15.07 22.86 10.96
C PRO A 511 15.84 22.53 9.66
N TRP A 512 16.03 21.25 9.35
CA TRP A 512 16.68 20.82 8.10
C TRP A 512 15.77 20.92 6.86
N ALA A 513 14.45 20.99 7.05
CA ALA A 513 13.48 21.21 5.98
C ALA A 513 13.20 22.70 5.75
N ALA A 514 13.30 23.53 6.79
CA ALA A 514 13.18 24.98 6.77
C ALA A 514 14.38 25.66 6.10
N THR A 515 14.55 25.45 4.79
CA THR A 515 15.44 26.30 3.99
C THR A 515 14.75 27.63 3.75
N LYS A 516 15.38 28.76 4.09
CA LYS A 516 14.89 30.08 3.66
C LYS A 516 14.70 30.05 2.14
N LEU A 517 13.61 30.67 1.65
CA LEU A 517 13.52 31.02 0.24
C LEU A 517 14.79 31.82 -0.12
N PRO A 518 15.34 31.69 -1.35
CA PRO A 518 16.16 32.75 -1.90
C PRO A 518 15.29 33.99 -1.82
N GLN A 519 15.67 34.92 -0.95
CA GLN A 519 15.08 36.24 -0.91
C GLN A 519 15.56 36.86 -2.23
N LYS A 520 14.71 36.81 -3.26
CA LYS A 520 14.99 37.44 -4.54
C LYS A 520 15.24 38.91 -4.20
N ASP A 521 16.45 39.40 -4.41
CA ASP A 521 16.88 40.69 -3.90
C ASP A 521 15.95 41.78 -4.44
N VAL A 522 15.05 42.28 -3.58
CA VAL A 522 14.11 43.37 -3.89
C VAL A 522 14.85 44.71 -3.92
N ASP A 523 16.10 44.72 -3.42
CA ASP A 523 16.93 45.90 -3.31
C ASP A 523 17.47 46.38 -4.68
N ASP A 524 17.65 45.49 -5.67
CA ASP A 524 18.11 45.88 -7.01
C ASP A 524 17.06 46.65 -7.83
N GLU A 525 15.76 46.40 -7.62
CA GLU A 525 14.67 47.12 -8.31
C GLU A 525 14.46 48.52 -7.72
N HIS A 526 14.82 48.73 -6.44
CA HIS A 526 14.80 50.05 -5.79
C HIS A 526 16.06 50.88 -6.02
N VAL A 527 17.21 50.27 -6.34
CA VAL A 527 18.40 51.01 -6.81
C VAL A 527 18.25 51.45 -8.28
N ALA A 528 17.65 50.62 -9.13
CA ALA A 528 17.44 50.96 -10.55
C ALA A 528 16.50 52.16 -10.78
N LEU A 529 15.53 52.41 -9.90
CA LEU A 529 14.57 53.52 -10.01
C LEU A 529 15.13 54.89 -9.58
N ASN A 530 16.26 54.94 -8.87
CA ASN A 530 16.87 56.18 -8.38
C ASN A 530 17.92 56.80 -9.33
N HIS A 531 18.14 56.22 -10.52
CA HIS A 531 19.12 56.67 -11.50
C HIS A 531 18.53 57.15 -12.83
N LEU A 532 17.25 57.56 -12.84
CA LEU A 532 16.72 58.37 -13.94
C LEU A 532 17.21 59.82 -13.81
N PRO A 533 17.87 60.41 -14.83
CA PRO A 533 18.27 61.80 -14.78
C PRO A 533 17.04 62.71 -14.78
N VAL A 534 17.03 63.67 -13.86
CA VAL A 534 16.03 64.75 -13.82
C VAL A 534 16.27 65.67 -15.01
N ASN A 535 15.56 65.44 -16.11
CA ASN A 535 15.51 66.41 -17.20
C ASN A 535 14.73 67.64 -16.72
N GLY A 536 15.43 68.78 -16.68
CA GLY A 536 14.87 70.05 -16.26
C GLY A 536 13.77 70.56 -17.21
N SER A 537 12.91 71.39 -16.64
CA SER A 537 11.86 72.12 -17.36
C SER A 537 12.43 73.12 -18.37
N GLU A 538 11.97 73.06 -19.62
CA GLU A 538 11.93 74.23 -20.50
C GLU A 538 10.48 74.49 -20.94
N THR A 539 10.07 75.75 -20.82
CA THR A 539 8.75 76.25 -21.20
C THR A 539 8.74 76.69 -22.67
N PRO A 540 7.68 76.38 -23.45
CA PRO A 540 7.48 77.02 -24.75
C PRO A 540 7.09 78.49 -24.53
N LYS A 541 7.85 79.41 -25.12
CA LYS A 541 7.45 80.82 -25.25
C LYS A 541 6.42 80.97 -26.37
N GLU A 542 5.64 82.05 -26.28
CA GLU A 542 4.73 82.53 -27.33
C GLU A 542 5.47 82.78 -28.65
N THR A 543 4.92 82.31 -29.77
CA THR A 543 4.66 83.10 -30.99
C THR A 543 3.74 82.34 -31.94
#